data_AF-A0A850R1H5-F1
#
_entry.id   AF-A0A850R1H5-F1
#
_cell.length_a   1.000
_cell.length_b   1.000
_cell.length_c   1.000
_cell.angle_alpha   90.00
_cell.angle_beta   90.00
_cell.angle_gamma   90.00
#
_symmetry.space_group_name_H-M   'P 1'
#
loop_
_entity.id
_entity.type
_entity.pdbx_description
1 polymer ?
#
loop_
_entity_poly.entity_id
_entity_poly.type
_entity_poly.pdbx_seq_one_letter_code
_entity_poly.pdbx_strand_id
1 'polypeptide(L)' 'MSGRGCGWCSGVRSYSTEQWVVMAQHVHGDYYDYSKIDYTTKDEKVIIICPIHDEFSQHAGSHIRGKLVVRAALLMVMIE' A
#
# COMPACT_ATOMS: atom_id res chain seq x y z
N MET A 1 0.79 31.33 18.92
CA MET A 1 0.16 30.03 18.57
C MET A 1 1.25 29.16 17.98
N SER A 2 1.73 28.17 18.73
CA SER A 2 2.81 27.28 18.26
C SER A 2 2.18 26.08 17.54
N GLY A 3 1.88 26.24 16.25
CA GLY A 3 1.47 25.13 15.41
C GLY A 3 2.65 24.19 15.22
N ARG A 4 2.64 23.02 15.88
CA ARG A 4 3.53 21.92 15.50
C ARG A 4 3.13 21.51 14.09
N GLY A 5 3.91 21.92 13.09
CA GLY A 5 3.65 21.59 11.69
C GLY A 5 3.43 20.08 11.57
N CYS A 6 2.35 19.67 10.90
CA CYS A 6 2.13 18.25 10.68
C CYS A 6 3.29 17.70 9.82
N GLY A 7 3.66 16.43 10.01
CA GLY A 7 4.77 15.78 9.28
C GLY A 7 4.67 15.95 7.76
N TRP A 8 3.45 16.11 7.26
CA TRP A 8 3.14 16.45 5.87
C TRP A 8 3.70 17.82 5.43
N CYS A 9 3.56 18.86 6.26
CA CYS A 9 4.02 20.22 5.97
C CYS A 9 5.49 20.46 6.32
N SER A 10 6.07 19.67 7.24
CA SER A 10 7.45 19.86 7.73
C SER A 10 8.53 19.18 6.86
N GLY A 11 8.15 18.49 5.77
CA GLY A 11 9.10 17.84 4.87
C GLY A 11 9.63 16.49 5.37
N VAL A 12 9.22 16.04 6.56
CA VAL A 12 9.53 14.70 7.08
C VAL A 12 8.49 13.72 6.51
N ARG A 13 8.76 13.17 5.33
CA ARG A 13 7.87 12.24 4.61
C ARG A 13 7.93 10.80 5.17
N SER A 14 7.66 10.61 6.46
CA SER A 14 7.36 9.29 7.00
C SER A 14 5.85 9.17 7.22
N TYR A 15 5.21 8.28 6.48
CA TYR A 15 3.83 7.87 6.77
C TYR A 15 3.80 7.02 8.05
N SER A 16 2.70 7.07 8.80
CA SER A 16 2.38 5.96 9.69
C SER A 16 1.88 4.76 8.88
N THR A 17 1.79 3.59 9.51
CA THR A 17 1.16 2.40 8.90
C THR A 17 -0.25 2.70 8.41
N GLU A 18 -1.07 3.37 9.22
CA GLU A 18 -2.45 3.71 8.86
C GLU A 18 -2.49 4.64 7.64
N GLN A 19 -1.62 5.66 7.62
CA GLN A 19 -1.54 6.57 6.48
C GLN A 19 -1.09 5.86 5.20
N TRP A 20 -0.13 4.95 5.32
CA TRP A 20 0.31 4.15 4.18
C TRP A 20 -0.81 3.25 3.66
N VAL A 21 -1.58 2.60 4.53
CA VAL A 21 -2.73 1.76 4.15
C VAL A 21 -3.81 2.59 3.44
N VAL A 22 -4.15 3.78 3.95
CA VAL A 22 -5.12 4.68 3.29
C VAL A 22 -4.64 5.06 1.89
N MET A 23 -3.35 5.34 1.72
CA MET A 23 -2.78 5.64 0.39
C MET A 23 -2.80 4.42 -0.53
N ALA A 24 -2.52 3.23 -0.01
CA ALA A 24 -2.58 1.99 -0.77
C ALA A 24 -4.01 1.68 -1.23
N GLN A 25 -5.00 1.83 -0.35
CA GLN A 25 -6.43 1.73 -0.68
C GLN A 25 -6.89 2.79 -1.67
N HIS A 26 -6.33 4.00 -1.62
CA HIS A 26 -6.64 5.03 -2.63
C HIS A 26 -6.18 4.62 -4.05
N VAL A 27 -5.09 3.85 -4.15
CA VAL A 27 -4.53 3.39 -5.43
C VAL A 27 -5.16 2.07 -5.91
N HIS A 28 -5.39 1.13 -4.99
CA HIS A 28 -5.79 -0.25 -5.30
C HIS A 28 -7.21 -0.61 -4.88
N GLY A 29 -7.93 0.30 -4.22
CA GLY A 29 -9.22 0.02 -3.58
C GLY A 29 -9.09 -0.98 -2.44
N ASP A 30 -10.17 -1.71 -2.18
CA ASP A 30 -10.24 -2.76 -1.15
C ASP A 30 -9.78 -4.14 -1.66
N TYR A 31 -9.01 -4.19 -2.75
CA TYR A 31 -8.63 -5.46 -3.39
C TYR A 31 -7.64 -6.28 -2.55
N TYR A 32 -6.71 -5.62 -1.88
CA TYR A 32 -5.69 -6.27 -1.06
C TYR A 32 -6.03 -6.14 0.42
N ASP A 33 -5.71 -7.18 1.20
CA ASP A 33 -5.74 -7.11 2.66
C ASP A 33 -4.38 -6.66 3.20
N TYR A 34 -4.43 -5.64 4.06
CA TYR A 34 -3.31 -4.97 4.69
C TYR A 34 -3.20 -5.27 6.20
N SER A 35 -3.91 -6.29 6.70
CA SER A 35 -3.96 -6.69 8.12
C SER A 35 -2.59 -7.07 8.72
N LYS A 36 -1.60 -7.38 7.88
CA LYS A 36 -0.22 -7.75 8.26
C LYS A 36 0.82 -6.65 7.99
N ILE A 37 0.39 -5.44 7.64
CA ILE A 37 1.33 -4.35 7.35
C ILE A 37 1.94 -3.82 8.64
N ASP A 38 3.27 -3.78 8.65
CA ASP A 38 4.07 -2.99 9.58
C ASP A 38 4.99 -2.07 8.76
N TYR A 39 4.49 -0.86 8.49
CA TYR A 39 5.21 0.10 7.65
C TYR A 39 6.16 0.95 8.49
N THR A 40 7.45 0.92 8.14
CA THR A 40 8.45 1.82 8.71
C THR A 40 8.95 2.84 7.68
N THR A 41 9.32 2.39 6.47
CA THR A 41 9.82 3.28 5.41
C THR A 41 9.39 2.82 4.01
N LYS A 42 9.50 3.72 3.03
CA LYS A 42 9.19 3.41 1.62
C LYS A 42 10.10 2.35 1.00
N ASP A 43 11.30 2.17 1.54
CA ASP A 43 12.33 1.26 1.01
C ASP A 43 12.27 -0.11 1.70
N GLU A 44 11.48 -0.24 2.77
CA GLU A 44 11.23 -1.52 3.43
C GLU A 44 10.15 -2.34 2.71
N LYS A 45 10.24 -3.66 2.90
CA LYS A 45 9.25 -4.60 2.37
C LYS A 45 8.07 -4.75 3.34
N VAL A 46 6.88 -4.84 2.78
CA VAL A 46 5.64 -5.11 3.50
C VAL A 46 4.97 -6.37 2.97
N ILE A 47 4.16 -7.02 3.80
CA ILE A 47 3.39 -8.22 3.46
C ILE A 47 1.99 -7.79 3.03
N ILE A 48 1.64 -8.05 1.78
CA ILE A 48 0.33 -7.72 1.20
C ILE A 48 -0.37 -9.03 0.89
N ILE A 49 -1.65 -9.12 1.24
CA ILE A 49 -2.44 -10.34 1.04
C ILE A 49 -3.31 -10.14 -0.19
N CYS A 50 -3.09 -10.98 -1.19
CA CYS A 50 -3.90 -11.03 -2.40
C CYS A 50 -4.98 -12.11 -2.24
N PRO A 51 -6.26 -11.82 -2.51
CA PRO A 51 -7.33 -12.81 -2.36
C PRO A 51 -7.20 -14.04 -3.28
N ILE A 52 -6.35 -13.98 -4.31
CA ILE A 52 -6.15 -15.07 -5.29
C ILE A 52 -4.74 -15.69 -5.28
N HIS A 53 -3.75 -14.99 -4.72
CA HIS A 53 -2.34 -15.40 -4.76
C HIS A 53 -1.72 -15.48 -3.35
N ASP A 54 -2.56 -15.38 -2.31
CA ASP A 54 -2.15 -15.32 -0.91
C ASP A 54 -1.15 -14.18 -0.62
N GLU A 55 -0.28 -14.38 0.38
CA GLU A 55 0.65 -13.38 0.90
C GLU A 55 1.85 -13.21 -0.03
N PHE A 56 2.19 -11.96 -0.34
CA PHE A 56 3.42 -11.64 -1.06
C PHE A 56 4.12 -10.42 -0.45
N SER A 57 5.44 -10.35 -0.66
CA SER A 57 6.27 -9.28 -0.13
C SER A 57 6.66 -8.29 -1.22
N GLN A 58 6.47 -6.99 -0.98
CA GLN A 58 6.83 -5.93 -1.91
C GLN A 58 7.33 -4.68 -1.17
N HIS A 59 8.22 -3.90 -1.78
CA HIS A 59 8.63 -2.61 -1.22
C HIS A 59 7.44 -1.66 -1.10
N ALA A 60 7.25 -1.07 0.08
CA ALA A 60 6.10 -0.24 0.40
C ALA A 60 5.93 0.95 -0.55
N GLY A 61 7.04 1.60 -0.91
CA GLY A 61 7.05 2.71 -1.86
C GLY A 61 6.80 2.29 -3.30
N SER A 62 7.14 1.05 -3.66
CA SER A 62 6.84 0.51 -4.99
C SER A 62 5.35 0.18 -5.11
N HIS A 63 4.74 -0.34 -4.05
CA HIS A 63 3.32 -0.70 -4.04
C HIS A 63 2.39 0.50 -4.29
N ILE A 64 2.59 1.60 -3.58
CA ILE A 64 1.77 2.83 -3.74
C ILE A 64 2.04 3.59 -5.05
N ARG A 65 3.18 3.34 -5.70
CA ARG A 65 3.50 3.91 -7.03
C ARG A 65 3.06 3.00 -8.17
N GLY A 66 2.89 1.71 -7.88
CA GLY A 66 2.39 0.73 -8.84
C GLY A 66 0.98 1.11 -9.26
N LYS A 67 0.71 1.06 -10.56
CA LYS A 67 -0.67 1.04 -11.04
C LYS A 67 -1.26 -0.32 -10.66
N LEU A 68 -2.57 -0.41 -10.43
CA LEU A 68 -3.31 -1.68 -10.42
C LEU A 68 -2.88 -2.48 -11.66
N VAL A 69 -1.91 -3.37 -11.49
CA VAL A 69 -1.42 -4.16 -12.60
C VAL A 69 -2.50 -5.20 -12.76
N VAL A 70 -3.25 -5.06 -13.84
CA VAL A 70 -4.28 -5.99 -14.32
C VAL A 70 -3.85 -7.45 -14.34
N ARG A 71 -2.65 -7.85 -13.91
CA ARG A 71 -2.22 -9.25 -13.81
C ARG A 71 -2.95 -10.04 -12.71
N ALA A 72 -3.51 -9.38 -11.70
CA ALA A 72 -4.41 -10.04 -10.74
C ALA A 72 -5.88 -10.04 -11.22
N ALA A 73 -6.29 -9.01 -11.99
CA ALA A 73 -7.65 -8.90 -12.53
C ALA A 73 -7.86 -9.67 -13.86
N LEU A 74 -6.80 -9.92 -14.64
CA LEU A 74 -6.90 -10.52 -15.99
C LEU A 74 -7.07 -12.05 -15.95
N LEU A 75 -6.87 -12.71 -14.80
CA LEU A 75 -7.03 -14.16 -14.72
C LEU A 75 -8.43 -14.62 -14.25
N MET A 76 -9.29 -13.71 -13.77
CA MET A 76 -10.68 -14.05 -13.38
C MET A 76 -11.70 -13.95 -14.52
N VAL A 77 -11.28 -13.66 -15.76
CA VAL A 77 -12.17 -13.57 -16.93
C VAL A 77 -11.79 -14.50 -18.09
N MET A 78 -10.94 -15.52 -17.85
CA MET A 78 -10.53 -16.51 -18.86
C MET A 78 -10.92 -17.96 -18.51
N ILE A 79 -11.97 -18.13 -17.72
CA ILE A 79 -12.61 -19.43 -17.47
C ILE A 79 -14.14 -19.24 -17.51
N GLU A 80 -14.62 -18.84 -18.69
CA GLU A 80 -15.90 -19.30 -19.27
C GLU A 80 -15.64 -19.71 -20.73
#